data_AF-A0A1R2B9F6-F1
#
_entry.id   AF-A0A1R2B9F6-F1
#
_cell.length_a   1.000
_cell.length_b   1.000
_cell.length_c   1.000
_cell.angle_alpha   90.00
_cell.angle_beta   90.00
_cell.angle_gamma   90.00
#
_symmetry.space_group_name_H-M   'P 1'
#
loop_
_entity.id
_entity.type
_entity.pdbx_description
1 polymer ?
#
loop_
_entity_poly.entity_id
_entity_poly.type
_entity_poly.pdbx_seq_one_letter_code
_entity_poly.pdbx_strand_id
1 'polypeptide(L)' 'MTQIMFEKFNISSFYVGNQSVLSLYSIGKMSGLVLYSGDGVTHDDPILEGYAIPQAILDLGGYNRNIV' A
#
# COMPACT_ATOMS: atom_id res chain seq x y z
N MET A 1 -11.26 3.40 10.47
CA MET A 1 -11.81 2.10 10.03
C MET A 1 -11.91 1.12 11.19
N THR A 2 -10.82 0.86 11.92
CA THR A 2 -10.75 -0.14 13.00
C THR A 2 -11.89 -0.07 14.02
N GLN A 3 -12.22 1.11 14.55
CA GLN A 3 -13.33 1.27 15.50
C GLN A 3 -14.68 0.79 14.91
N ILE A 4 -15.01 1.21 13.69
CA ILE A 4 -16.26 0.80 13.02
C ILE A 4 -16.29 -0.72 12.84
N MET A 5 -15.17 -1.34 12.48
CA MET A 5 -15.09 -2.79 12.32
C MET A 5 -15.38 -3.54 13.62
N PHE A 6 -14.87 -3.07 14.76
CA PHE A 6 -15.12 -3.71 16.06
C PHE A 6 -16.50 -3.34 16.64
N GLU A 7 -16.84 -2.06 16.73
CA GLU A 7 -18.03 -1.60 17.46
C GLU A 7 -19.33 -1.74 16.65
N LYS A 8 -19.26 -1.56 15.32
CA LYS A 8 -20.44 -1.64 14.45
C LYS A 8 -20.60 -3.01 13.80
N PHE A 9 -19.49 -3.61 13.36
CA PHE A 9 -19.52 -4.90 12.66
C PHE A 9 -19.17 -6.10 13.55
N ASN A 10 -18.80 -5.89 14.81
CA ASN A 10 -18.55 -6.95 15.80
C ASN A 10 -17.57 -8.05 15.32
N ILE A 11 -16.53 -7.68 14.57
CA ILE A 11 -15.51 -8.65 14.14
C ILE A 11 -14.54 -8.97 15.30
N SER A 12 -14.10 -10.23 15.40
CA SER A 12 -13.21 -10.66 16.50
C SER A 12 -11.75 -10.21 16.32
N SER A 13 -11.31 -9.97 15.09
CA SER A 13 -9.92 -9.61 14.78
C SER A 13 -9.82 -8.86 13.47
N PHE A 14 -8.90 -7.88 13.40
CA PHE A 14 -8.66 -7.06 12.23
C PHE A 14 -7.17 -6.90 11.98
N TYR A 15 -6.73 -7.02 10.73
CA TYR A 15 -5.35 -6.77 10.33
C TYR A 15 -5.29 -5.65 9.29
N VAL A 16 -4.38 -4.70 9.51
CA VAL A 16 -4.07 -3.62 8.56
C VAL A 16 -2.63 -3.81 8.12
N GLY A 17 -2.44 -4.03 6.82
CA GLY A 17 -1.12 -4.14 6.20
C GLY A 17 -0.92 -3.07 5.15
N ASN A 18 0.35 -2.78 4.85
CA ASN A 18 0.71 -1.94 3.70
C ASN A 18 0.35 -2.69 2.40
N GLN A 19 -0.37 -2.01 1.50
CA GLN A 19 -0.88 -2.59 0.26
C GLN A 19 0.24 -3.12 -0.65
N SER A 20 1.35 -2.39 -0.75
CA SER A 20 2.51 -2.77 -1.56
C SER A 20 3.25 -3.96 -0.99
N VAL A 21 3.44 -4.00 0.34
CA VAL A 21 4.05 -5.15 1.01
C VAL A 21 3.23 -6.41 0.77
N LEU A 22 1.91 -6.34 0.93
CA LEU A 22 1.02 -7.47 0.67
C LEU A 22 1.02 -7.88 -0.82
N SER A 23 1.11 -6.92 -1.73
CA SER A 23 1.24 -7.19 -3.17
C SER A 23 2.55 -7.90 -3.50
N LEU A 24 3.66 -7.50 -2.88
CA LEU A 24 4.95 -8.16 -3.05
C LEU A 24 4.95 -9.59 -2.48
N TYR A 25 4.26 -9.80 -1.36
CA TYR A 25 4.08 -11.14 -0.77
C TYR A 25 3.25 -12.06 -1.65
N SER A 26 2.30 -11.54 -2.44
CA SER A 26 1.50 -12.36 -3.36
C SER A 26 2.35 -13.09 -4.42
N ILE A 27 3.55 -12.56 -4.73
CA ILE A 27 4.51 -13.17 -5.66
C ILE A 27 5.69 -13.86 -4.95
N GLY A 28 5.60 -14.05 -3.63
CA GLY A 28 6.63 -14.74 -2.84
C GLY A 28 7.95 -14.00 -2.72
N LYS A 29 7.97 -12.68 -2.92
CA LYS A 29 9.17 -11.84 -2.78
C LYS A 29 9.13 -11.05 -1.48
N MET A 30 10.30 -10.85 -0.88
CA MET A 30 10.46 -10.01 0.31
C MET A 30 11.07 -8.65 0.00
N SER A 31 11.70 -8.50 -1.17
CA SER A 31 12.31 -7.25 -1.63
C SER A 31 11.95 -6.97 -3.10
N GLY A 32 11.78 -5.70 -3.43
CA GLY A 32 11.43 -5.25 -4.78
C GLY A 32 10.83 -3.84 -4.79
N LEU A 33 10.57 -3.32 -5.99
CA LEU A 33 9.82 -2.09 -6.19
C LEU A 33 8.39 -2.44 -6.57
N VAL A 34 7.41 -1.93 -5.83
CA VAL A 34 5.99 -2.10 -6.16
C VAL A 34 5.48 -0.77 -6.70
N LEU A 35 5.08 -0.78 -7.97
CA LEU A 35 4.41 0.36 -8.60
C LEU A 35 2.94 0.00 -8.78
N TYR A 36 2.05 0.77 -8.18
CA TYR A 36 0.60 0.60 -8.39
C TYR A 36 -0.07 1.96 -8.59
N SER A 37 -1.02 1.97 -9.52
CA SER A 37 -1.82 3.15 -9.86
C SER A 37 -3.23 2.92 -9.35
N GLY A 38 -3.63 3.74 -8.38
CA GLY A 38 -4.98 3.75 -7.82
C GLY A 38 -5.83 4.89 -8.38
N ASP A 39 -7.04 5.04 -7.82
CA ASP A 39 -8.07 5.96 -8.29
C ASP A 39 -7.65 7.45 -8.35
N GLY A 40 -6.67 7.87 -7.54
CA GLY A 40 -6.22 9.27 -7.49
C GLY A 40 -4.71 9.48 -7.44
N VAL A 41 -3.93 8.41 -7.33
CA VAL A 41 -2.49 8.47 -7.07
C VAL A 41 -1.81 7.20 -7.56
N THR A 42 -0.61 7.36 -8.09
CA THR A 42 0.31 6.27 -8.40
C THR A 42 1.42 6.30 -7.36
N HIS A 43 1.60 5.20 -6.62
CA HIS A 43 2.65 5.07 -5.62
C HIS A 43 3.75 4.17 -6.16
N ASP A 44 5.00 4.57 -5.95
CA ASP A 44 6.15 3.67 -6.03
C ASP A 44 6.66 3.35 -4.61
N ASP A 45 6.52 2.09 -4.23
CA ASP A 45 6.90 1.61 -2.91
C ASP A 45 8.11 0.68 -3.03
N PRO A 46 9.34 1.18 -2.80
CA PRO A 46 10.51 0.34 -2.65
C PRO A 46 10.46 -0.40 -1.32
N ILE A 47 10.54 -1.72 -1.39
CA ILE A 47 10.48 -2.62 -0.23
C ILE A 47 11.77 -3.41 -0.13
N LEU A 48 12.34 -3.42 1.06
CA LEU A 48 13.51 -4.21 1.42
C LEU A 48 13.17 -5.10 2.62
N GLU A 49 13.29 -6.41 2.43
CA GLU A 49 13.08 -7.42 3.48
C GLU A 49 11.72 -7.30 4.20
N GLY A 50 10.67 -6.94 3.45
CA GLY A 50 9.31 -6.77 3.97
C GLY A 50 9.01 -5.39 4.55
N TYR A 51 9.97 -4.47 4.53
CA TYR A 51 9.81 -3.10 5.01
C TYR A 51 9.84 -2.12 3.84
N ALA A 52 8.79 -1.31 3.72
CA ALA A 52 8.79 -0.16 2.81
C ALA A 52 9.82 0.86 3.31
N ILE A 53 10.62 1.43 2.40
CA ILE A 53 11.65 2.42 2.71
C ILE A 53 11.01 3.82 2.60
N PRO A 54 10.62 4.47 3.72
CA PRO A 54 9.76 5.65 3.65
C PRO A 54 10.39 6.84 2.92
N GLN A 55 11.72 6.96 2.98
CA GLN A 55 12.47 8.05 2.33
C GLN A 55 12.52 7.92 0.80
N ALA A 56 12.14 6.77 0.25
CA ALA A 56 12.21 6.46 -1.17
C ALA A 56 10.82 6.20 -1.79
N ILE A 57 9.75 6.45 -1.04
CA ILE A 57 8.37 6.41 -1.55
C ILE A 57 8.08 7.74 -2.26
N LEU A 58 7.53 7.67 -3.48
CA LEU A 58 7.07 8.82 -4.25
C LEU A 58 5.60 8.63 -4.69
N ASP A 59 4.82 9.67 -4.43
CA ASP A 59 3.42 9.73 -4.79
C ASP A 59 3.26 10.59 -6.04
N LEU A 60 2.98 9.95 -7.17
CA LEU A 60 2.70 10.60 -8.45
C LEU A 60 1.19 10.82 -8.58
N GLY A 61 0.76 12.08 -8.61
CA GLY A 61 -0.66 12.45 -8.63
C GLY A 61 -1.41 12.02 -9.90
N GLY A 62 -2.60 11.44 -9.74
CA GLY A 62 -3.47 10.96 -10.83
C GLY A 62 -4.76 11.74 -11.05
N TYR A 63 -5.12 12.66 -10.15
CA TYR A 63 -6.40 13.40 -10.24
C TYR A 63 -6.43 14.44 -11.37
N ASN A 64 -5.29 15.02 -11.73
CA ASN A 64 -5.12 15.93 -12.86
C ASN A 64 -4.18 15.28 -13.87
N ARG A 65 -4.65 15.08 -15.10
CA ARG A 65 -3.95 14.38 -16.19
C ARG A 65 -2.70 15.11 -16.72
N ASN A 66 -1.72 15.41 -15.88
CA ASN A 66 -0.40 15.91 -16.30
C ASN A 66 0.66 15.19 -15.47
N ILE A 67 0.94 13.95 -15.86
CA ILE A 67 2.19 13.27 -15.53
C ILE A 67 3.00 13.16 -16.83
N VAL A 68 3.31 14.33 -17.42
CA VAL A 68 4.47 14.61 -18.29
C VAL A 68 4.75 16.10 -18.23
#